data_AF-A0A937Z3C4-F1
#
_entry.id   AF-A0A937Z3C4-F1
#
_cell.length_a   1.000
_cell.length_b   1.000
_cell.length_c   1.000
_cell.angle_alpha   90.00
_cell.angle_beta   90.00
_cell.angle_gamma   90.00
#
_symmetry.space_group_name_H-M   'P 1'
#
loop_
_entity.id
_entity.type
_entity.pdbx_description
1 polymer ?
#
loop_
_entity_poly.entity_id
_entity_poly.type
_entity_poly.pdbx_seq_one_letter_code
_entity_poly.pdbx_strand_id
1 'polypeptide(L)'
;MVVIDKGIGTVEIGRRLEDAGVISDSRVFAVAAFLTGARGRLKAGEYRFEAKVPMGEVVDLLVSGKSLIYKLSVPEGWTSDMVLARITDNDVLSGEITARPAEGEILPETYPFQRGLARQKLIDEMKAAQERVLAEAWAKRNPSVPLSSPREALILASIVEKETAKPAERPLIASVFLNRLKRGMRLQSDPTIIYGIAGGKGKLDRKLTRTDIKTPTPYNTYVIDGLPPGPIGNPGRAAIEAVLNPKESVYLYFVADGSGGHAFASTLAEHNRNVAKWRDIEGNAATAAAAEEEDAAATAAEGAEAATLPEIQVDDAAPEAEPTNTETAEASQAADSSAETSGSEAATPPAAGEVLELKPGSVIWASGRQIPIPKLKPVQ
;
A
#
# COMPACT_ATOMS: atom_id res chain seq x y z
N MET A 1 29.93 6.45 3.81
CA MET A 1 29.37 5.09 3.81
C MET A 1 30.02 4.32 2.69
N VAL A 2 30.26 3.01 2.84
CA VAL A 2 30.96 2.21 1.82
C VAL A 2 30.18 0.94 1.54
N VAL A 3 29.99 0.65 0.25
CA VAL A 3 29.33 -0.58 -0.22
C VAL A 3 30.39 -1.59 -0.64
N ILE A 4 30.34 -2.75 0.00
CA ILE A 4 31.19 -3.91 -0.28
C ILE A 4 30.32 -4.99 -0.93
N ASP A 5 30.51 -5.21 -2.24
CA ASP A 5 29.72 -6.19 -2.99
C ASP A 5 30.11 -7.64 -2.65
N LYS A 6 29.22 -8.58 -2.91
CA LYS A 6 29.52 -10.02 -2.75
C LYS A 6 30.58 -10.45 -3.77
N GLY A 7 31.56 -11.21 -3.30
CA GLY A 7 32.58 -11.84 -4.15
C GLY A 7 33.80 -10.97 -4.47
N ILE A 8 33.87 -9.72 -3.99
CA ILE A 8 35.06 -8.89 -4.19
C ILE A 8 36.19 -9.30 -3.23
N GLY A 9 37.43 -9.33 -3.72
CA GLY A 9 38.61 -9.73 -2.94
C GLY A 9 39.12 -8.64 -2.00
N THR A 10 39.92 -9.01 -0.99
CA THR A 10 40.46 -8.10 0.04
C THR A 10 41.15 -6.84 -0.52
N VAL A 11 41.83 -6.96 -1.65
CA VAL A 11 42.51 -5.83 -2.30
C VAL A 11 41.50 -4.79 -2.82
N GLU A 12 40.45 -5.25 -3.50
CA GLU A 12 39.39 -4.37 -4.01
C GLU A 12 38.57 -3.76 -2.88
N ILE A 13 38.35 -4.51 -1.79
CA ILE A 13 37.75 -3.96 -0.55
C ILE A 13 38.61 -2.80 -0.03
N GLY A 14 39.93 -3.01 0.08
CA GLY A 14 40.87 -1.97 0.50
C GLY A 14 40.78 -0.72 -0.39
N ARG A 15 40.77 -0.91 -1.71
CA ARG A 15 40.66 0.20 -2.67
C ARG A 15 39.36 0.99 -2.48
N ARG A 16 38.22 0.33 -2.30
CA ARG A 16 36.93 1.00 -2.04
C ARG A 16 36.90 1.77 -0.73
N LEU A 17 37.57 1.25 0.31
CA LEU A 17 37.68 1.96 1.58
C LEU A 17 38.57 3.20 1.46
N GLU A 18 39.64 3.11 0.68
CA GLU A 18 40.55 4.22 0.38
C GLU A 18 39.87 5.30 -0.47
N ASP A 19 39.19 4.91 -1.56
CA ASP A 19 38.41 5.80 -2.43
C ASP A 19 37.32 6.55 -1.64
N ALA A 20 36.75 5.91 -0.62
CA ALA A 20 35.75 6.50 0.27
C ALA A 20 36.35 7.29 1.45
N GLY A 21 37.67 7.41 1.54
CA GLY A 21 38.38 8.14 2.59
C GLY A 21 38.28 7.53 3.99
N VAL A 22 37.89 6.25 4.09
CA VAL A 22 37.78 5.53 5.37
C VAL A 22 39.15 5.13 5.88
N ILE A 23 40.05 4.76 4.97
CA ILE A 23 41.42 4.38 5.27
C ILE A 23 42.40 5.21 4.43
N SER A 24 43.64 5.33 4.92
CA SER A 24 44.67 6.11 4.23
C SER A 24 45.40 5.35 3.13
N ASP A 25 45.42 4.01 3.16
CA ASP A 25 46.16 3.19 2.19
C ASP A 25 45.58 1.77 2.12
N SER A 26 45.17 1.34 0.93
CA SER A 26 44.59 0.01 0.67
C SER A 26 45.56 -1.16 0.88
N ARG A 27 46.88 -0.95 0.74
CA ARG A 27 47.90 -1.98 0.93
C ARG A 27 48.09 -2.28 2.41
N VAL A 28 48.07 -1.24 3.25
CA VAL A 28 48.12 -1.40 4.71
C VAL A 28 46.92 -2.21 5.20
N PHE A 29 45.73 -1.94 4.66
CA PHE A 29 44.54 -2.74 4.93
C PHE A 29 44.72 -4.21 4.50
N ALA A 30 45.23 -4.46 3.30
CA ALA A 30 45.44 -5.82 2.80
C ALA A 30 46.44 -6.61 3.66
N VAL A 31 47.52 -5.97 4.13
CA VAL A 31 48.49 -6.56 5.06
C VAL A 31 47.86 -6.81 6.43
N ALA A 32 47.11 -5.86 6.97
CA ALA A 32 46.40 -6.02 8.24
C ALA A 32 45.40 -7.19 8.18
N ALA A 33 44.60 -7.27 7.11
CA ALA A 33 43.67 -8.37 6.89
C ALA A 33 44.37 -9.72 6.70
N PHE A 34 45.61 -9.73 6.18
CA PHE A 34 46.42 -10.94 6.09
C PHE A 34 46.97 -11.38 7.45
N LEU A 35 47.61 -10.47 8.20
CA LEU A 35 48.21 -10.75 9.51
C LEU A 35 47.19 -11.19 10.55
N THR A 36 45.97 -10.65 10.48
CA THR A 36 44.85 -11.01 11.37
C THR A 36 44.07 -12.24 10.91
N GLY A 37 44.46 -12.87 9.79
CA GLY A 37 43.71 -14.00 9.22
C GLY A 37 42.29 -13.64 8.78
N ALA A 38 42.02 -12.37 8.47
CA ALA A 38 40.71 -11.87 8.04
C ALA A 38 40.44 -12.05 6.54
N ARG A 39 41.44 -12.46 5.74
CA ARG A 39 41.41 -12.50 4.26
C ARG A 39 40.28 -13.32 3.60
N GLY A 40 39.52 -14.13 4.34
CA GLY A 40 38.30 -14.80 3.87
C GLY A 40 37.07 -14.57 4.76
N ARG A 41 37.20 -13.73 5.78
CA ARG A 41 36.17 -13.48 6.81
C ARG A 41 35.47 -12.14 6.62
N LEU A 42 36.00 -11.26 5.77
CA LEU A 42 35.38 -9.98 5.42
C LEU A 42 34.01 -10.22 4.78
N LYS A 43 32.97 -9.60 5.34
CA LYS A 43 31.59 -9.77 4.90
C LYS A 43 31.19 -8.65 3.95
N ALA A 44 30.49 -9.02 2.88
CA ALA A 44 29.80 -8.07 2.02
C ALA A 44 28.70 -7.33 2.79
N GLY A 45 28.38 -6.12 2.36
CA GLY A 45 27.36 -5.28 2.98
C GLY A 45 27.64 -3.80 2.80
N GLU A 46 26.74 -2.98 3.34
CA GLU A 46 26.92 -1.54 3.39
C GLU A 46 27.33 -1.13 4.80
N TYR A 47 28.44 -0.42 4.93
CA TYR A 47 29.02 -0.07 6.21
C TYR A 47 29.06 1.44 6.41
N ARG A 48 28.77 1.86 7.64
CA ARG A 48 29.00 3.23 8.11
C ARG A 48 30.28 3.24 8.93
N PHE A 49 31.21 4.08 8.51
CA PHE A 49 32.45 4.34 9.23
C PHE A 49 32.41 5.77 9.73
N GLU A 50 32.86 5.99 10.97
CA GLU A 50 33.18 7.31 11.47
C GLU A 50 34.51 7.79 10.84
N ALA A 51 34.76 9.10 10.87
CA ALA A 51 36.01 9.62 10.34
C ALA A 51 37.19 9.16 11.20
N LYS A 52 38.29 8.72 10.56
CA LYS A 52 39.57 8.35 11.21
C LYS A 52 39.49 7.13 12.16
N VAL A 53 38.57 6.20 11.90
CA VAL A 53 38.52 4.92 12.63
C VAL A 53 39.84 4.15 12.45
N PRO A 54 40.43 3.59 13.52
CA PRO A 54 41.66 2.79 13.43
C PRO A 54 41.53 1.61 12.46
N MET A 55 42.59 1.30 11.73
CA MET A 55 42.59 0.22 10.71
C MET A 55 42.14 -1.13 11.28
N GLY A 56 42.53 -1.46 12.52
CA GLY A 56 42.09 -2.70 13.19
C GLY A 56 40.57 -2.75 13.37
N GLU A 57 39.95 -1.65 13.78
CA GLU A 57 38.50 -1.54 13.93
C GLU A 57 37.77 -1.61 12.60
N VAL A 58 38.36 -1.09 11.51
CA VAL A 58 37.81 -1.26 10.15
C VAL A 58 37.79 -2.73 9.75
N VAL A 59 38.87 -3.47 10.00
CA VAL A 59 38.94 -4.92 9.75
C VAL A 59 37.92 -5.65 10.62
N ASP A 60 37.86 -5.36 11.92
CA ASP A 60 36.94 -6.00 12.85
C ASP A 60 35.47 -5.73 12.48
N LEU A 61 35.13 -4.52 12.04
CA LEU A 61 33.78 -4.18 11.59
C LEU A 61 33.39 -5.02 10.36
N LEU A 62 34.27 -5.11 9.36
CA LEU A 62 34.04 -5.90 8.15
C LEU A 62 34.01 -7.41 8.43
N VAL A 63 34.81 -7.90 9.37
CA VAL A 63 34.80 -9.30 9.80
C VAL A 63 33.51 -9.61 10.57
N SER A 64 33.07 -8.69 11.45
CA SER A 64 31.86 -8.87 12.26
C SER A 64 30.59 -8.86 11.42
N GLY A 65 30.62 -8.25 10.23
CA GLY A 65 29.46 -8.13 9.36
C GLY A 65 28.37 -7.20 9.91
N LYS A 66 28.69 -6.32 10.87
CA LYS A 66 27.82 -5.25 11.41
C LYS A 66 27.56 -4.18 10.35
N SER A 67 26.92 -4.58 9.28
CA SER A 67 26.47 -3.73 8.17
C SER A 67 25.15 -3.03 8.52
N LEU A 68 24.81 -2.03 7.73
CA LEU A 68 23.55 -1.32 7.82
C LEU A 68 22.38 -2.29 7.56
N ILE A 69 21.43 -2.29 8.49
CA ILE A 69 20.19 -3.07 8.39
C ILE A 69 19.08 -2.16 7.88
N TYR A 70 18.48 -2.58 6.78
CA TYR A 70 17.26 -2.02 6.20
C TYR A 70 16.04 -2.74 6.77
N LYS A 71 14.88 -2.11 6.69
CA LYS A 71 13.61 -2.69 7.13
C LYS A 71 12.57 -2.59 6.02
N LEU A 72 11.89 -3.70 5.75
CA LEU A 72 10.73 -3.73 4.87
C LEU A 72 9.51 -4.12 5.70
N SER A 73 8.57 -3.19 5.85
CA SER A 73 7.31 -3.42 6.55
C SER A 73 6.23 -3.84 5.57
N VAL A 74 5.58 -4.96 5.87
CA VAL A 74 4.41 -5.47 5.15
C VAL A 74 3.18 -5.25 6.03
N PRO A 75 2.24 -4.37 5.62
CA PRO A 75 1.01 -4.18 6.40
C PRO A 75 0.09 -5.41 6.37
N GLU A 76 -0.61 -5.63 7.47
CA GLU A 76 -1.60 -6.71 7.60
C GLU A 76 -2.73 -6.57 6.58
N GLY A 77 -3.23 -7.71 6.12
CA GLY A 77 -4.30 -7.80 5.12
C GLY A 77 -3.87 -7.49 3.68
N TRP A 78 -2.61 -7.14 3.41
CA TRP A 78 -2.16 -6.96 2.03
C TRP A 78 -2.22 -8.26 1.23
N THR A 79 -2.59 -8.17 -0.05
CA THR A 79 -2.56 -9.32 -0.98
C THR A 79 -1.13 -9.65 -1.35
N SER A 80 -0.87 -10.89 -1.77
CA SER A 80 0.47 -11.32 -2.17
C SER A 80 1.02 -10.45 -3.30
N ASP A 81 0.19 -10.02 -4.25
CA ASP A 81 0.59 -9.11 -5.32
C ASP A 81 1.05 -7.73 -4.80
N MET A 82 0.37 -7.16 -3.80
CA MET A 82 0.80 -5.89 -3.17
C MET A 82 2.15 -6.04 -2.47
N VAL A 83 2.39 -7.17 -1.81
CA VAL A 83 3.67 -7.46 -1.15
C VAL A 83 4.78 -7.62 -2.19
N LEU A 84 4.53 -8.36 -3.27
CA LEU A 84 5.51 -8.54 -4.34
C LEU A 84 5.86 -7.22 -5.03
N ALA A 85 4.88 -6.35 -5.28
CA ALA A 85 5.13 -5.00 -5.81
C ALA A 85 6.07 -4.22 -4.87
N ARG A 86 5.77 -4.23 -3.55
CA ARG A 86 6.61 -3.56 -2.55
C ARG A 86 8.04 -4.07 -2.47
N ILE A 87 8.25 -5.37 -2.66
CA ILE A 87 9.57 -6.02 -2.68
C ILE A 87 10.30 -5.71 -3.99
N THR A 88 9.57 -5.66 -5.11
CA THR A 88 10.12 -5.34 -6.43
C THR A 88 10.62 -3.90 -6.48
N ASP A 89 9.84 -2.95 -5.97
CA ASP A 89 10.18 -1.51 -5.94
C ASP A 89 11.34 -1.16 -4.99
N ASN A 90 11.81 -2.11 -4.18
CA ASN A 90 12.94 -1.89 -3.27
C ASN A 90 14.27 -2.13 -4.00
N ASP A 91 15.03 -1.07 -4.23
CA ASP A 91 16.33 -1.06 -4.92
C ASP A 91 17.50 -1.60 -4.07
N VAL A 92 17.30 -1.72 -2.76
CA VAL A 92 18.30 -2.27 -1.83
C VAL A 92 18.30 -3.81 -1.88
N LEU A 93 17.18 -4.42 -2.27
CA LEU A 93 17.08 -5.86 -2.55
C LEU A 93 17.62 -6.19 -3.95
N SER A 94 18.10 -7.41 -4.13
CA SER A 94 18.70 -7.90 -5.38
C SER A 94 17.99 -9.12 -5.93
N GLY A 95 18.30 -9.48 -7.18
CA GLY A 95 17.78 -10.67 -7.83
C GLY A 95 16.30 -10.58 -8.21
N GLU A 96 15.86 -11.53 -9.01
CA GLU A 96 14.47 -11.65 -9.44
C GLU A 96 13.65 -12.48 -8.46
N ILE A 97 12.33 -12.33 -8.54
CA ILE A 97 11.37 -13.17 -7.82
C ILE A 97 11.09 -14.38 -8.71
N THR A 98 11.43 -15.57 -8.26
CA THR A 98 11.31 -16.81 -9.05
C THR A 98 10.05 -17.59 -8.71
N ALA A 99 9.50 -17.42 -7.51
CA ALA A 99 8.30 -18.10 -7.05
C ALA A 99 7.34 -17.11 -6.38
N ARG A 100 6.11 -17.04 -6.93
CA ARG A 100 5.02 -16.25 -6.37
C ARG A 100 4.39 -16.99 -5.18
N PRO A 101 4.33 -16.40 -3.98
CA PRO A 101 3.57 -16.95 -2.86
C PRO A 101 2.07 -16.90 -3.12
N ALA A 102 1.33 -17.92 -2.67
CA ALA A 102 -0.12 -17.89 -2.71
C ALA A 102 -0.68 -16.89 -1.69
N GLU A 103 -1.96 -16.56 -1.77
CA GLU A 103 -2.60 -15.72 -0.76
C GLU A 103 -2.58 -16.36 0.61
N GLY A 104 -2.27 -15.56 1.64
CA GLY A 104 -2.16 -16.00 3.01
C GLY A 104 -0.81 -16.62 3.37
N GLU A 105 0.07 -16.90 2.42
CA GLU A 105 1.38 -17.54 2.68
C GLU A 105 2.43 -16.60 3.27
N ILE A 106 2.23 -15.29 3.21
CA ILE A 106 3.18 -14.30 3.74
C ILE A 106 2.72 -13.90 5.14
N LEU A 107 3.65 -13.88 6.11
CA LEU A 107 3.37 -13.25 7.40
C LEU A 107 3.59 -11.73 7.28
N PRO A 108 2.60 -10.89 7.57
CA PRO A 108 2.78 -9.44 7.56
C PRO A 108 3.53 -8.99 8.82
N GLU A 109 4.80 -8.63 8.66
CA GLU A 109 5.66 -8.11 9.73
C GLU A 109 6.65 -7.08 9.14
N THR A 110 7.53 -6.56 10.00
CA THR A 110 8.69 -5.78 9.55
C THR A 110 9.93 -6.65 9.51
N TYR A 111 10.46 -6.86 8.31
CA TYR A 111 11.58 -7.73 8.05
C TYR A 111 12.88 -6.93 7.95
N PRO A 112 13.86 -7.17 8.86
CA PRO A 112 15.18 -6.60 8.73
C PRO A 112 15.97 -7.33 7.64
N PHE A 113 16.71 -6.60 6.81
CA PHE A 113 17.56 -7.19 5.78
C PHE A 113 18.81 -6.35 5.51
N GLN A 114 19.79 -6.98 4.86
CA GLN A 114 21.02 -6.31 4.41
C GLN A 114 20.95 -6.02 2.91
N ARG A 115 21.68 -5.00 2.45
CA ARG A 115 21.80 -4.69 1.02
C ARG A 115 22.20 -5.92 0.22
N GLY A 116 21.51 -6.14 -0.90
CA GLY A 116 21.76 -7.27 -1.79
C GLY A 116 21.28 -8.61 -1.22
N LEU A 117 20.36 -8.61 -0.25
CA LEU A 117 19.52 -9.77 0.03
C LEU A 117 18.66 -10.06 -1.20
N ALA A 118 18.60 -11.33 -1.60
CA ALA A 118 17.79 -11.74 -2.73
C ALA A 118 16.29 -11.57 -2.40
N ARG A 119 15.52 -11.00 -3.33
CA ARG A 119 14.06 -10.83 -3.19
C ARG A 119 13.37 -12.15 -2.87
N GLN A 120 13.71 -13.22 -3.60
CA GLN A 120 13.17 -14.56 -3.33
C GLN A 120 13.48 -15.05 -1.91
N LYS A 121 14.70 -14.83 -1.41
CA LYS A 121 15.07 -15.25 -0.06
C LYS A 121 14.24 -14.54 1.01
N LEU A 122 13.98 -13.24 0.83
CA LEU A 122 13.10 -12.51 1.74
C LEU A 122 11.67 -13.06 1.74
N ILE A 123 11.14 -13.40 0.56
CA ILE A 123 9.83 -14.05 0.42
C ILE A 123 9.81 -15.41 1.13
N ASP A 124 10.84 -16.23 0.94
CA ASP A 124 10.93 -17.54 1.59
C ASP A 124 11.00 -17.42 3.13
N GLU A 125 11.70 -16.40 3.65
CA GLU A 125 11.72 -16.07 5.08
C GLU A 125 10.33 -15.65 5.60
N MET A 126 9.59 -14.85 4.84
CA MET A 126 8.20 -14.49 5.17
C MET A 126 7.27 -15.71 5.19
N LYS A 127 7.42 -16.60 4.20
CA LYS A 127 6.63 -17.84 4.11
C LYS A 127 6.89 -18.79 5.27
N ALA A 128 8.16 -19.05 5.55
CA ALA A 128 8.56 -19.88 6.68
C ALA A 128 8.08 -19.28 8.02
N ALA A 129 8.03 -17.94 8.12
CA ALA A 129 7.46 -17.29 9.28
C ALA A 129 5.96 -17.56 9.42
N GLN A 130 5.18 -17.43 8.35
CA GLN A 130 3.75 -17.69 8.37
C GLN A 130 3.42 -19.14 8.70
N GLU A 131 4.11 -20.08 8.06
CA GLU A 131 3.94 -21.52 8.31
C GLU A 131 4.17 -21.85 9.79
N ARG A 132 5.21 -21.28 10.40
CA ARG A 132 5.51 -21.45 11.82
C ARG A 132 4.40 -20.88 12.71
N VAL A 133 3.95 -19.65 12.44
CA VAL A 133 2.88 -19.00 13.21
C VAL A 133 1.59 -19.80 13.15
N LEU A 134 1.21 -20.23 11.95
CA LEU A 134 0.01 -21.01 11.74
C LEU A 134 0.11 -22.38 12.44
N ALA A 135 1.24 -23.06 12.35
CA ALA A 135 1.46 -24.34 13.02
C ALA A 135 1.40 -24.21 14.55
N GLU A 136 2.07 -23.20 15.13
CA GLU A 136 2.06 -22.92 16.57
C GLU A 136 0.65 -22.60 17.07
N ALA A 137 -0.08 -21.74 16.36
CA ALA A 137 -1.44 -21.35 16.72
C ALA A 137 -2.41 -22.53 16.58
N TRP A 138 -2.26 -23.33 15.51
CA TRP A 138 -3.09 -24.52 15.27
C TRP A 138 -2.93 -25.59 16.35
N ALA A 139 -1.70 -25.78 16.84
CA ALA A 139 -1.40 -26.70 17.93
C ALA A 139 -2.06 -26.28 19.26
N LYS A 140 -2.23 -24.96 19.46
CA LYS A 140 -2.82 -24.35 20.66
C LYS A 140 -4.30 -23.99 20.51
N ARG A 141 -4.95 -24.36 19.41
CA ARG A 141 -6.32 -23.93 19.10
C ARG A 141 -7.33 -24.45 20.14
N ASN A 142 -8.42 -23.70 20.31
CA ASN A 142 -9.56 -24.17 21.07
C ASN A 142 -10.22 -25.37 20.34
N PRO A 143 -10.35 -26.55 20.98
CA PRO A 143 -10.94 -27.74 20.36
C PRO A 143 -12.39 -27.56 19.88
N SER A 144 -13.11 -26.55 20.38
CA SER A 144 -14.49 -26.25 19.99
C SER A 144 -14.61 -25.46 18.68
N VAL A 145 -13.48 -25.08 18.07
CA VAL A 145 -13.45 -24.37 16.79
C VAL A 145 -13.80 -25.34 15.64
N PRO A 146 -14.82 -25.03 14.82
CA PRO A 146 -15.40 -25.89 13.79
C PRO A 146 -14.59 -25.87 12.48
N LEU A 147 -13.26 -25.77 12.56
CA LEU A 147 -12.37 -25.71 11.41
C LEU A 147 -11.61 -27.02 11.29
N SER A 148 -11.55 -27.56 10.07
CA SER A 148 -11.02 -28.89 9.79
C SER A 148 -9.51 -28.87 9.52
N SER A 149 -8.96 -27.71 9.14
CA SER A 149 -7.54 -27.60 8.76
C SER A 149 -6.93 -26.24 9.08
N PRO A 150 -5.59 -26.14 9.20
CA PRO A 150 -4.88 -24.87 9.29
C PRO A 150 -5.20 -23.94 8.10
N ARG A 151 -5.43 -24.52 6.92
CA ARG A 151 -5.80 -23.74 5.72
C ARG A 151 -7.14 -23.05 5.90
N GLU A 152 -8.16 -23.71 6.46
CA GLU A 152 -9.45 -23.07 6.75
C GLU A 152 -9.32 -21.95 7.78
N ALA A 153 -8.47 -22.13 8.79
CA ALA A 153 -8.16 -21.08 9.76
C ALA A 153 -7.51 -19.86 9.10
N LEU A 154 -6.58 -20.09 8.16
CA LEU A 154 -5.94 -19.02 7.41
C LEU A 154 -6.93 -18.27 6.51
N ILE A 155 -7.84 -18.99 5.84
CA ILE A 155 -8.91 -18.37 5.03
C ILE A 155 -9.76 -17.45 5.91
N LEU A 156 -10.28 -17.98 7.02
CA LEU A 156 -11.13 -17.19 7.90
C LEU A 156 -10.37 -16.03 8.56
N ALA A 157 -9.10 -16.21 8.91
CA ALA A 157 -8.26 -15.16 9.47
C ALA A 157 -8.09 -13.99 8.48
N SER A 158 -7.94 -14.28 7.18
CA SER A 158 -7.87 -13.22 6.16
C SER A 158 -9.17 -12.40 6.03
N ILE A 159 -10.32 -13.04 6.24
CA ILE A 159 -11.62 -12.36 6.25
C ILE A 159 -11.74 -11.49 7.51
N VAL A 160 -11.44 -12.07 8.68
CA VAL A 160 -11.48 -11.35 9.96
C VAL A 160 -10.53 -10.15 9.96
N GLU A 161 -9.32 -10.27 9.40
CA GLU A 161 -8.39 -9.14 9.29
C GLU A 161 -8.99 -7.98 8.50
N LYS A 162 -9.67 -8.26 7.39
CA LYS A 162 -10.28 -7.23 6.55
C LYS A 162 -11.50 -6.56 7.17
N GLU A 163 -12.19 -7.25 8.07
CA GLU A 163 -13.37 -6.73 8.79
C GLU A 163 -12.99 -5.95 10.07
N THR A 164 -11.78 -6.17 10.58
CA THR A 164 -11.39 -5.60 11.87
C THR A 164 -10.93 -4.16 11.73
N ALA A 165 -11.77 -3.21 12.14
CA ALA A 165 -11.37 -1.82 12.34
C ALA A 165 -10.65 -1.60 13.69
N LYS A 166 -11.16 -2.23 14.77
CA LYS A 166 -10.60 -2.13 16.12
C LYS A 166 -9.98 -3.46 16.56
N PRO A 167 -8.68 -3.53 16.86
CA PRO A 167 -8.00 -4.77 17.23
C PRO A 167 -8.66 -5.55 18.39
N ALA A 168 -9.26 -4.84 19.35
CA ALA A 168 -9.94 -5.44 20.51
C ALA A 168 -11.23 -6.20 20.15
N GLU A 169 -11.87 -5.88 19.02
CA GLU A 169 -13.11 -6.54 18.58
C GLU A 169 -12.83 -7.81 17.78
N ARG A 170 -11.58 -8.01 17.31
CA ARG A 170 -11.18 -9.11 16.44
C ARG A 170 -11.63 -10.50 16.93
N PRO A 171 -11.44 -10.89 18.22
CA PRO A 171 -11.89 -12.18 18.71
C PRO A 171 -13.42 -12.34 18.71
N LEU A 172 -14.16 -11.23 18.79
CA LEU A 172 -15.62 -11.23 18.77
C LEU A 172 -16.14 -11.32 17.32
N ILE A 173 -15.51 -10.61 16.38
CA ILE A 173 -15.78 -10.75 14.93
C ILE A 173 -15.52 -12.19 14.48
N ALA A 174 -14.39 -12.78 14.88
CA ALA A 174 -14.09 -14.18 14.63
C ALA A 174 -15.18 -15.12 15.17
N SER A 175 -15.69 -14.86 16.38
CA SER A 175 -16.78 -15.65 16.96
C SER A 175 -18.07 -15.61 16.14
N VAL A 176 -18.41 -14.47 15.53
CA VAL A 176 -19.60 -14.33 14.68
C VAL A 176 -19.48 -15.23 13.46
N PHE A 177 -18.36 -15.18 12.74
CA PHE A 177 -18.16 -16.01 11.56
C PHE A 177 -18.14 -17.51 11.89
N LEU A 178 -17.48 -17.89 12.99
CA LEU A 178 -17.48 -19.29 13.44
C LEU A 178 -18.88 -19.76 13.84
N ASN A 179 -19.67 -18.92 14.52
CA ASN A 179 -21.05 -19.24 14.86
C ASN A 179 -21.93 -19.40 13.61
N ARG A 180 -21.72 -18.56 12.59
CA ARG A 180 -22.39 -18.69 11.30
C ARG A 180 -22.05 -20.01 10.61
N LEU A 181 -20.76 -20.36 10.53
CA LEU A 181 -20.30 -21.63 9.96
C LEU A 181 -20.93 -22.84 10.68
N LYS A 182 -20.96 -22.84 12.02
CA LYS A 182 -21.60 -23.90 12.82
C LYS A 182 -23.08 -24.08 12.50
N ARG A 183 -23.77 -23.01 12.08
CA ARG A 183 -25.21 -23.01 11.77
C ARG A 183 -25.52 -23.17 10.28
N GLY A 184 -24.50 -23.36 9.42
CA GLY A 184 -24.68 -23.38 7.97
C GLY A 184 -25.16 -22.04 7.41
N MET A 185 -24.91 -20.93 8.12
CA MET A 185 -25.21 -19.59 7.64
C MET A 185 -24.06 -19.09 6.76
N ARG A 186 -24.40 -18.38 5.68
CA ARG A 186 -23.43 -17.70 4.83
C ARG A 186 -22.66 -16.62 5.61
N LEU A 187 -21.39 -16.43 5.28
CA LEU A 187 -20.53 -15.48 5.97
C LEU A 187 -20.93 -14.03 5.69
N GLN A 188 -21.30 -13.71 4.43
CA GLN A 188 -21.76 -12.38 4.01
C GLN A 188 -20.78 -11.27 4.40
N SER A 189 -19.54 -11.37 3.92
CA SER A 189 -18.47 -10.41 4.18
C SER A 189 -18.12 -9.64 2.91
N ASP A 190 -18.21 -8.32 2.95
CA ASP A 190 -17.96 -7.42 1.82
C ASP A 190 -16.53 -7.54 1.23
N PRO A 191 -15.46 -7.63 2.04
CA PRO A 191 -14.10 -7.91 1.56
C PRO A 191 -13.99 -9.10 0.61
N THR A 192 -14.82 -10.13 0.78
CA THR A 192 -14.78 -11.32 -0.09
C THR A 192 -15.36 -11.04 -1.48
N ILE A 193 -16.36 -10.15 -1.59
CA ILE A 193 -16.86 -9.65 -2.87
C ILE A 193 -15.79 -8.81 -3.56
N ILE A 194 -15.20 -7.86 -2.82
CA ILE A 194 -14.17 -6.97 -3.35
C ILE A 194 -13.01 -7.78 -3.91
N TYR A 195 -12.52 -8.76 -3.16
CA TYR A 195 -11.45 -9.65 -3.62
C TYR A 195 -11.87 -10.44 -4.88
N GLY A 196 -13.09 -10.98 -4.91
CA GLY A 196 -13.60 -11.71 -6.08
C GLY A 196 -13.73 -10.87 -7.35
N ILE A 197 -13.94 -9.56 -7.22
CA ILE A 197 -14.03 -8.63 -8.36
C ILE A 197 -12.65 -8.11 -8.76
N ALA A 198 -11.84 -7.67 -7.79
CA ALA A 198 -10.54 -7.05 -8.03
C ALA A 198 -9.44 -8.08 -8.32
N GLY A 199 -9.66 -9.36 -8.00
CA GLY A 199 -8.73 -10.46 -8.27
C GLY A 199 -7.38 -10.28 -7.59
N GLY A 200 -7.36 -9.75 -6.37
CA GLY A 200 -6.12 -9.52 -5.61
C GLY A 200 -5.39 -8.21 -5.90
N LYS A 201 -5.85 -7.39 -6.87
CA LYS A 201 -5.26 -6.07 -7.19
C LYS A 201 -5.50 -4.97 -6.15
N GLY A 202 -6.15 -5.29 -5.03
CA GLY A 202 -6.39 -4.38 -3.93
C GLY A 202 -7.84 -3.94 -3.81
N LYS A 203 -8.06 -2.63 -3.65
CA LYS A 203 -9.37 -2.04 -3.36
C LYS A 203 -10.17 -1.76 -4.64
N LEU A 204 -11.47 -1.63 -4.49
CA LEU A 204 -12.36 -1.15 -5.53
C LEU A 204 -12.44 0.39 -5.45
N ASP A 205 -12.28 1.09 -6.57
CA ASP A 205 -12.33 2.56 -6.63
C ASP A 205 -13.75 3.15 -6.47
N ARG A 206 -14.74 2.29 -6.22
CA ARG A 206 -16.15 2.65 -6.03
C ARG A 206 -16.77 1.82 -4.90
N LYS A 207 -17.90 2.30 -4.38
CA LYS A 207 -18.72 1.54 -3.44
C LYS A 207 -19.28 0.26 -4.10
N LEU A 208 -19.53 -0.77 -3.30
CA LEU A 208 -20.20 -1.99 -3.74
C LEU A 208 -21.63 -1.66 -4.16
N THR A 209 -22.02 -2.19 -5.32
CA THR A 209 -23.38 -2.07 -5.86
C THR A 209 -24.21 -3.29 -5.50
N ARG A 210 -25.55 -3.17 -5.62
CA ARG A 210 -26.44 -4.33 -5.45
C ARG A 210 -26.17 -5.45 -6.46
N THR A 211 -25.67 -5.09 -7.64
CA THR A 211 -25.27 -6.06 -8.66
C THR A 211 -24.06 -6.85 -8.19
N ASP A 212 -23.01 -6.19 -7.69
CA ASP A 212 -21.81 -6.86 -7.18
C ASP A 212 -22.14 -7.89 -6.10
N ILE A 213 -23.03 -7.54 -5.16
CA ILE A 213 -23.45 -8.43 -4.07
C ILE A 213 -24.14 -9.70 -4.60
N LYS A 214 -24.89 -9.59 -5.71
CA LYS A 214 -25.64 -10.70 -6.30
C LYS A 214 -24.85 -11.49 -7.33
N THR A 215 -23.80 -10.91 -7.92
CA THR A 215 -23.00 -11.55 -8.95
C THR A 215 -22.25 -12.75 -8.36
N PRO A 216 -22.47 -13.98 -8.87
CA PRO A 216 -21.76 -15.15 -8.38
C PRO A 216 -20.27 -15.07 -8.72
N THR A 217 -19.42 -15.20 -7.71
CA THR A 217 -17.99 -15.47 -7.87
C THR A 217 -17.61 -16.56 -6.85
N PRO A 218 -16.50 -17.30 -7.06
CA PRO A 218 -16.04 -18.30 -6.10
C PRO A 218 -15.73 -17.74 -4.71
N TYR A 219 -15.53 -16.43 -4.58
CA TYR A 219 -15.24 -15.76 -3.32
C TYR A 219 -16.45 -15.04 -2.71
N ASN A 220 -17.54 -14.84 -3.46
CA ASN A 220 -18.68 -14.07 -2.96
C ASN A 220 -19.46 -14.85 -1.88
N THR A 221 -19.18 -14.55 -0.61
CA THR A 221 -19.82 -15.17 0.56
C THR A 221 -21.27 -14.75 0.81
N TYR A 222 -21.88 -13.94 -0.06
CA TYR A 222 -23.34 -13.75 -0.10
C TYR A 222 -24.04 -14.83 -0.93
N VAL A 223 -23.31 -15.45 -1.86
CA VAL A 223 -23.84 -16.42 -2.82
C VAL A 223 -23.41 -17.84 -2.47
N ILE A 224 -22.14 -18.04 -2.11
CA ILE A 224 -21.60 -19.36 -1.74
C ILE A 224 -21.92 -19.69 -0.27
N ASP A 225 -21.96 -20.98 0.03
CA ASP A 225 -22.06 -21.48 1.40
C ASP A 225 -20.65 -21.81 1.94
N GLY A 226 -20.42 -21.52 3.22
CA GLY A 226 -19.14 -21.79 3.88
C GLY A 226 -18.02 -20.80 3.55
N LEU A 227 -16.79 -21.31 3.55
CA LEU A 227 -15.57 -20.54 3.28
C LEU A 227 -15.30 -20.40 1.77
N PRO A 228 -14.69 -19.30 1.32
CA PRO A 228 -14.18 -19.19 -0.05
C PRO A 228 -13.01 -20.16 -0.30
N PRO A 229 -12.59 -20.41 -1.57
CA PRO A 229 -11.57 -21.41 -1.90
C PRO A 229 -10.16 -21.08 -1.38
N GLY A 230 -9.91 -19.84 -0.98
CA GLY A 230 -8.63 -19.38 -0.47
C GLY A 230 -8.74 -18.08 0.34
N PRO A 231 -7.63 -17.63 0.95
CA PRO A 231 -7.56 -16.35 1.65
C PRO A 231 -7.75 -15.17 0.69
N ILE A 232 -8.18 -14.03 1.24
CA ILE A 232 -8.38 -12.77 0.48
C ILE A 232 -7.30 -11.71 0.75
N GLY A 233 -6.16 -12.18 1.29
CA GLY A 233 -5.03 -11.38 1.72
C GLY A 233 -4.18 -12.14 2.73
N ASN A 234 -3.10 -11.52 3.19
CA ASN A 234 -2.19 -12.07 4.18
C ASN A 234 -2.57 -11.58 5.60
N PRO A 235 -3.15 -12.44 6.46
CA PRO A 235 -3.54 -12.05 7.82
C PRO A 235 -2.34 -11.97 8.76
N GLY A 236 -2.41 -11.10 9.75
CA GLY A 236 -1.44 -11.03 10.84
C GLY A 236 -1.61 -12.18 11.84
N ARG A 237 -0.61 -12.33 12.72
CA ARG A 237 -0.65 -13.30 13.84
C ARG A 237 -1.91 -13.15 14.68
N ALA A 238 -2.30 -11.91 14.99
CA ALA A 238 -3.44 -11.63 15.85
C ALA A 238 -4.77 -12.13 15.24
N ALA A 239 -4.93 -12.09 13.91
CA ALA A 239 -6.12 -12.63 13.25
C ALA A 239 -6.14 -14.16 13.23
N ILE A 240 -5.00 -14.80 13.01
CA ILE A 240 -4.87 -16.25 13.11
C ILE A 240 -5.23 -16.72 14.52
N GLU A 241 -4.68 -16.07 15.54
CA GLU A 241 -4.96 -16.39 16.94
C GLU A 241 -6.42 -16.12 17.32
N ALA A 242 -7.02 -15.02 16.85
CA ALA A 242 -8.43 -14.71 17.11
C ALA A 242 -9.40 -15.74 16.52
N VAL A 243 -9.09 -16.30 15.36
CA VAL A 243 -9.90 -17.36 14.73
C VAL A 243 -9.75 -18.70 15.45
N LEU A 244 -8.54 -19.00 15.93
CA LEU A 244 -8.26 -20.27 16.60
C LEU A 244 -8.60 -20.26 18.10
N ASN A 245 -8.70 -19.08 18.70
CA ASN A 245 -9.08 -18.84 20.10
C ASN A 245 -10.06 -17.65 20.17
N PRO A 246 -11.27 -17.79 19.62
CA PRO A 246 -12.25 -16.71 19.60
C PRO A 246 -12.79 -16.41 21.00
N LYS A 247 -13.36 -15.21 21.17
CA LYS A 247 -14.17 -14.92 22.35
C LYS A 247 -15.46 -15.72 22.26
N GLU A 248 -15.84 -16.42 23.32
CA GLU A 248 -17.12 -17.12 23.35
C GLU A 248 -18.27 -16.11 23.31
N SER A 249 -19.18 -16.29 22.35
CA SER A 249 -20.35 -15.44 22.19
C SER A 249 -21.45 -16.18 21.44
N VAL A 250 -22.67 -15.63 21.54
CA VAL A 250 -23.85 -16.09 20.79
C VAL A 250 -24.18 -15.17 19.62
N TYR A 251 -23.29 -14.25 19.27
CA TYR A 251 -23.55 -13.26 18.23
C TYR A 251 -23.48 -13.91 16.84
N LEU A 252 -24.35 -13.41 15.97
CA LEU A 252 -24.46 -13.83 14.57
C LEU A 252 -24.35 -12.66 13.60
N TYR A 253 -24.44 -11.43 14.10
CA TYR A 253 -24.44 -10.24 13.28
C TYR A 253 -23.59 -9.16 13.96
N PHE A 254 -22.99 -8.30 13.15
CA PHE A 254 -22.37 -7.07 13.58
C PHE A 254 -22.61 -6.00 12.51
N VAL A 255 -22.60 -4.74 12.94
CA VAL A 255 -22.71 -3.56 12.06
C VAL A 255 -21.95 -2.42 12.72
N ALA A 256 -21.43 -1.49 11.92
CA ALA A 256 -20.78 -0.29 12.44
C ALA A 256 -21.69 0.46 13.44
N ASP A 257 -21.11 0.98 14.51
CA ASP A 257 -21.83 1.67 15.60
C ASP A 257 -21.64 3.20 15.59
N GLY A 258 -20.82 3.73 14.68
CA GLY A 258 -20.43 5.15 14.61
C GLY A 258 -19.31 5.58 15.56
N SER A 259 -18.88 4.72 16.49
CA SER A 259 -17.69 4.96 17.32
C SER A 259 -16.39 4.50 16.64
N GLY A 260 -16.49 4.01 15.40
CA GLY A 260 -15.45 3.26 14.70
C GLY A 260 -15.34 1.78 15.13
N GLY A 261 -16.31 1.27 15.88
CA GLY A 261 -16.41 -0.14 16.28
C GLY A 261 -17.67 -0.80 15.73
N HIS A 262 -18.13 -1.86 16.41
CA HIS A 262 -19.29 -2.61 15.97
C HIS A 262 -20.31 -2.88 17.08
N ALA A 263 -21.58 -2.75 16.73
CA ALA A 263 -22.70 -3.24 17.52
C ALA A 263 -23.00 -4.70 17.15
N PHE A 264 -22.81 -5.61 18.10
CA PHE A 264 -23.03 -7.05 17.92
C PHE A 264 -24.47 -7.43 18.25
N ALA A 265 -25.02 -8.41 17.53
CA ALA A 265 -26.40 -8.87 17.70
C ALA A 265 -26.52 -10.39 17.53
N SER A 266 -27.39 -11.00 18.32
CA SER A 266 -27.67 -12.45 18.26
C SER A 266 -28.86 -12.79 17.38
N THR A 267 -29.72 -11.81 17.12
CA THR A 267 -30.93 -11.98 16.30
C THR A 267 -30.97 -11.00 15.14
N LEU A 268 -31.66 -11.38 14.06
CA LEU A 268 -31.85 -10.51 12.90
C LEU A 268 -32.65 -9.25 13.26
N ALA A 269 -33.64 -9.37 14.16
CA ALA A 269 -34.43 -8.22 14.60
C ALA A 269 -33.58 -7.18 15.35
N GLU A 270 -32.66 -7.63 16.21
CA GLU A 270 -31.71 -6.77 16.89
C GLU A 270 -30.70 -6.15 15.91
N HIS A 271 -30.17 -6.94 14.99
CA HIS A 271 -29.29 -6.44 13.94
C HIS A 271 -29.97 -5.33 13.10
N ASN A 272 -31.22 -5.54 12.68
CA ASN A 272 -31.97 -4.55 11.90
C ASN A 272 -32.19 -3.24 12.67
N ARG A 273 -32.37 -3.30 14.00
CA ARG A 273 -32.41 -2.09 14.84
C ARG A 273 -31.06 -1.37 14.88
N ASN A 274 -29.96 -2.11 14.98
CA ASN A 274 -28.61 -1.52 14.95
C ASN A 274 -28.31 -0.90 13.57
N VAL A 275 -28.74 -1.55 12.49
CA VAL A 275 -28.63 -1.01 11.12
C VAL A 275 -29.42 0.29 10.96
N ALA A 276 -30.63 0.37 11.51
CA ALA A 276 -31.42 1.60 11.48
C ALA A 276 -30.67 2.75 12.20
N LYS A 277 -30.18 2.50 13.42
CA LYS A 277 -29.37 3.48 14.17
C LYS A 277 -28.13 3.93 13.41
N TRP A 278 -27.42 3.00 12.76
CA TRP A 278 -26.24 3.32 11.97
C TRP A 278 -26.57 4.25 10.78
N ARG A 279 -27.67 3.98 10.07
CA ARG A 279 -28.11 4.82 8.95
C ARG A 279 -28.50 6.23 9.38
N ASP A 280 -29.12 6.37 10.54
CA ASP A 280 -29.45 7.68 11.09
C ASP A 280 -28.16 8.47 11.41
N ILE A 281 -27.13 7.80 11.96
CA ILE A 281 -25.82 8.41 12.21
C ILE A 281 -25.14 8.81 10.89
N GLU A 282 -25.11 7.94 9.89
CA GLU A 282 -24.52 8.27 8.56
C GLU A 282 -25.26 9.43 7.89
N GLY A 283 -26.60 9.44 7.92
CA GLY A 283 -27.41 10.51 7.33
C GLY A 283 -27.17 11.85 8.00
N ASN A 284 -27.09 11.86 9.34
CA ASN A 284 -26.79 13.07 10.10
C ASN A 284 -25.36 13.57 9.87
N ALA A 285 -24.38 12.65 9.77
CA ALA A 285 -23.00 13.00 9.48
C ALA A 285 -22.82 13.58 8.06
N ALA A 286 -23.51 13.01 7.06
CA ALA A 286 -23.52 13.55 5.70
C ALA A 286 -24.16 14.94 5.63
N THR A 287 -25.22 15.16 6.41
CA THR A 287 -25.89 16.46 6.52
C THR A 287 -25.00 17.50 7.21
N ALA A 288 -24.30 17.10 8.28
CA ALA A 288 -23.34 17.96 8.97
C ALA A 288 -22.14 18.33 8.09
N ALA A 289 -21.57 17.36 7.36
CA ALA A 289 -20.48 17.61 6.43
C ALA A 289 -20.90 18.55 5.27
N ALA A 290 -22.13 18.40 4.76
CA ALA A 290 -22.66 19.32 3.75
C ALA A 290 -22.86 20.74 4.31
N ALA A 291 -23.31 20.87 5.56
CA ALA A 291 -23.44 22.16 6.23
C ALA A 291 -22.07 22.82 6.52
N GLU A 292 -21.04 22.02 6.87
CA GLU A 292 -19.67 22.51 7.05
C GLU A 292 -19.02 22.93 5.72
N GLU A 293 -19.30 22.24 4.61
CA GLU A 293 -18.86 22.67 3.27
C GLU A 293 -19.58 23.94 2.81
N GLU A 294 -20.86 24.10 3.15
CA GLU A 294 -21.65 25.31 2.86
C GLU A 294 -21.19 26.51 3.71
N ASP A 295 -20.86 26.29 4.99
CA ASP A 295 -20.30 27.31 5.90
C ASP A 295 -18.84 27.67 5.51
N ALA A 296 -18.04 26.70 5.09
CA ALA A 296 -16.70 26.94 4.53
C ALA A 296 -16.75 27.72 3.19
N ALA A 297 -17.77 27.48 2.37
CA ALA A 297 -18.01 28.24 1.14
C ALA A 297 -18.53 29.66 1.42
N ALA A 298 -19.38 29.84 2.43
CA ALA A 298 -19.89 31.13 2.87
C ALA A 298 -18.80 32.02 3.49
N THR A 299 -17.94 31.44 4.33
CA THR A 299 -16.78 32.15 4.92
C THR A 299 -15.71 32.51 3.89
N ALA A 300 -15.55 31.71 2.83
CA ALA A 300 -14.70 32.05 1.69
C ALA A 300 -15.28 33.19 0.82
N ALA A 301 -16.61 33.31 0.74
CA ALA A 301 -17.28 34.41 0.04
C ALA A 301 -17.23 35.73 0.83
N GLU A 302 -17.42 35.70 2.16
CA GLU A 302 -17.24 36.88 3.03
C GLU A 302 -15.79 37.39 3.06
N GLY A 303 -14.80 36.49 2.94
CA GLY A 303 -13.38 36.86 2.83
C GLY A 303 -13.00 37.58 1.52
N ALA A 304 -13.82 37.44 0.47
CA ALA A 304 -13.61 38.09 -0.82
C ALA A 304 -14.21 39.51 -0.88
N GLU A 305 -15.19 39.83 -0.02
CA GLU A 305 -15.84 41.15 0.01
C GLU A 305 -15.13 42.17 0.93
N ALA A 306 -14.22 41.70 1.81
CA ALA A 306 -13.47 42.54 2.75
C ALA A 306 -12.11 43.07 2.22
N ALA A 307 -11.75 42.80 0.96
CA ALA A 307 -10.49 43.26 0.36
C ALA A 307 -10.70 44.41 -0.65
N THR A 308 -11.27 45.53 -0.20
CA THR A 308 -11.11 46.82 -0.89
C THR A 308 -10.05 47.64 -0.15
N LEU A 309 -8.84 47.71 -0.73
CA LEU A 309 -7.75 48.56 -0.25
C LEU A 309 -7.90 49.99 -0.81
N PRO A 310 -7.50 51.03 -0.05
CA PRO A 310 -7.70 52.42 -0.42
C PRO A 310 -6.65 52.93 -1.41
N GLU A 311 -7.07 53.92 -2.18
CA GLU A 311 -6.38 54.65 -3.25
C GLU A 311 -5.23 55.50 -2.67
N ILE A 312 -4.01 55.38 -3.25
CA ILE A 312 -2.85 56.20 -2.90
C ILE A 312 -2.67 57.31 -3.95
N GLN A 313 -2.75 58.57 -3.49
CA GLN A 313 -2.44 59.79 -4.24
C GLN A 313 -0.93 59.94 -4.47
N VAL A 314 -0.56 60.40 -5.67
CA VAL A 314 0.78 60.94 -5.98
C VAL A 314 0.61 62.26 -6.73
N ASP A 315 1.16 63.31 -6.14
CA ASP A 315 1.17 64.70 -6.61
C ASP A 315 2.17 64.95 -7.77
N ASP A 316 1.83 66.00 -8.52
CA ASP A 316 2.35 66.54 -9.78
C ASP A 316 3.87 66.77 -9.93
N ALA A 317 4.35 66.60 -11.18
CA ALA A 317 5.16 67.61 -11.88
C ALA A 317 5.20 67.36 -13.41
N ALA A 318 4.50 68.21 -14.16
CA ALA A 318 4.60 68.45 -15.61
C ALA A 318 5.85 69.32 -15.95
N PRO A 319 6.17 69.72 -17.21
CA PRO A 319 5.38 69.68 -18.47
C PRO A 319 6.18 69.09 -19.67
N GLU A 320 5.71 68.96 -20.91
CA GLU A 320 4.93 69.85 -21.77
C GLU A 320 4.58 69.14 -23.12
N ALA A 321 3.56 69.66 -23.83
CA ALA A 321 3.22 69.50 -25.27
C ALA A 321 2.32 68.33 -25.75
N GLU A 322 0.99 68.54 -25.65
CA GLU A 322 -0.01 68.78 -26.73
C GLU A 322 0.04 68.07 -28.13
N PRO A 323 -1.13 67.93 -28.82
CA PRO A 323 -1.73 66.62 -29.06
C PRO A 323 -2.06 66.35 -30.55
N THR A 324 -2.53 65.14 -30.88
CA THR A 324 -3.52 64.97 -31.97
C THR A 324 -4.32 63.68 -31.87
N ASN A 325 -5.63 63.86 -32.09
CA ASN A 325 -6.76 62.93 -32.24
C ASN A 325 -6.51 61.66 -33.07
N THR A 326 -7.43 60.69 -32.90
CA THR A 326 -8.45 60.22 -33.90
C THR A 326 -8.75 58.72 -33.58
N GLU A 327 -9.89 58.42 -32.95
CA GLU A 327 -11.13 57.87 -33.59
C GLU A 327 -10.95 56.40 -34.08
N THR A 328 -11.57 55.43 -33.41
CA THR A 328 -12.91 54.81 -33.62
C THR A 328 -12.92 53.55 -34.49
N ALA A 329 -14.00 52.79 -34.27
CA ALA A 329 -14.58 51.71 -35.09
C ALA A 329 -14.04 50.29 -34.81
N GLU A 330 -14.78 49.48 -34.04
CA GLU A 330 -15.94 48.65 -34.46
C GLU A 330 -15.48 47.35 -35.15
N ALA A 331 -15.71 46.20 -34.53
CA ALA A 331 -16.86 45.31 -34.77
C ALA A 331 -16.79 44.68 -36.18
N SER A 332 -16.83 43.37 -36.42
CA SER A 332 -17.78 42.38 -35.91
C SER A 332 -17.61 41.08 -36.71
N GLN A 333 -18.09 39.96 -36.14
CA GLN A 333 -18.67 38.76 -36.81
C GLN A 333 -17.76 37.88 -37.70
N ALA A 334 -18.03 36.59 -37.97
CA ALA A 334 -18.76 35.47 -37.37
C ALA A 334 -18.73 34.33 -38.42
N ALA A 335 -18.67 33.06 -37.96
CA ALA A 335 -19.04 31.81 -38.68
C ALA A 335 -18.18 31.42 -39.92
N ASP A 336 -18.09 30.17 -40.41
CA ASP A 336 -18.93 28.96 -40.27
C ASP A 336 -18.18 27.67 -40.72
N SER A 337 -18.64 26.52 -40.19
CA SER A 337 -18.61 25.14 -40.73
C SER A 337 -17.23 24.46 -40.98
N SER A 338 -17.09 23.13 -41.02
CA SER A 338 -18.04 22.05 -41.29
C SER A 338 -17.51 20.70 -40.77
N ALA A 339 -18.43 19.75 -40.57
CA ALA A 339 -18.18 18.36 -40.18
C ALA A 339 -18.07 17.42 -41.40
N GLU A 340 -17.40 16.28 -41.24
CA GLU A 340 -17.58 15.11 -42.11
C GLU A 340 -17.42 13.79 -41.32
N THR A 341 -18.26 12.81 -41.67
CA THR A 341 -18.41 11.48 -41.08
C THR A 341 -18.25 10.40 -42.14
N SER A 342 -17.50 9.33 -41.84
CA SER A 342 -17.74 7.92 -42.21
C SER A 342 -16.69 7.09 -41.43
N GLY A 343 -16.82 5.82 -41.01
CA GLY A 343 -17.82 4.76 -41.16
C GLY A 343 -17.07 3.41 -41.03
N SER A 344 -17.45 2.59 -40.03
CA SER A 344 -17.30 1.11 -39.92
C SER A 344 -15.92 0.42 -40.04
N GLU A 345 -15.47 -0.29 -39.00
CA GLU A 345 -15.27 -1.75 -39.02
C GLU A 345 -14.91 -2.34 -37.64
N ALA A 346 -15.40 -3.56 -37.37
CA ALA A 346 -15.10 -4.34 -36.19
C ALA A 346 -13.76 -5.09 -36.36
N ALA A 347 -12.92 -5.12 -35.31
CA ALA A 347 -11.75 -6.00 -35.25
C ALA A 347 -11.46 -6.48 -33.82
N THR A 348 -11.30 -7.79 -33.70
CA THR A 348 -10.83 -8.61 -32.57
C THR A 348 -9.56 -8.04 -31.91
N PRO A 349 -9.37 -8.16 -30.58
CA PRO A 349 -8.12 -7.74 -29.93
C PRO A 349 -6.95 -8.69 -30.25
N PRO A 350 -5.73 -8.17 -30.51
CA PRO A 350 -4.55 -8.99 -30.73
C PRO A 350 -3.91 -9.45 -29.40
N ALA A 351 -3.06 -10.47 -29.53
CA ALA A 351 -2.35 -11.16 -28.47
C ALA A 351 -1.31 -10.30 -27.74
N ALA A 352 -0.97 -10.75 -26.53
CA ALA A 352 -0.07 -10.11 -25.58
C ALA A 352 1.37 -9.90 -26.10
N GLY A 353 1.91 -8.70 -25.83
CA GLY A 353 3.34 -8.41 -25.87
C GLY A 353 3.72 -7.25 -26.79
N GLU A 354 3.46 -6.00 -26.40
CA GLU A 354 4.16 -4.84 -26.96
C GLU A 354 4.23 -3.69 -25.94
N VAL A 355 5.39 -3.04 -25.89
CA VAL A 355 5.75 -1.95 -24.98
C VAL A 355 5.05 -0.66 -25.43
N LEU A 356 4.27 -0.04 -24.56
CA LEU A 356 3.64 1.26 -24.83
C LEU A 356 4.68 2.39 -24.73
N GLU A 357 5.18 2.86 -25.87
CA GLU A 357 5.91 4.13 -25.96
C GLU A 357 4.94 5.31 -25.73
N LEU A 358 5.18 6.10 -24.68
CA LEU A 358 4.40 7.30 -24.37
C LEU A 358 4.87 8.47 -25.25
N LYS A 359 3.95 9.03 -26.04
CA LYS A 359 4.24 10.18 -26.93
C LYS A 359 4.45 11.48 -26.12
N PRO A 360 5.40 12.35 -26.51
CA PRO A 360 5.60 13.66 -25.89
C PRO A 360 4.34 14.53 -25.98
N GLY A 361 3.84 15.01 -24.83
CA GLY A 361 2.58 15.75 -24.72
C GLY A 361 1.42 14.99 -24.06
N SER A 362 1.66 13.75 -23.60
CA SER A 362 0.67 12.97 -22.85
C SER A 362 0.56 13.43 -21.39
N VAL A 363 -0.65 13.39 -20.82
CA VAL A 363 -0.92 13.76 -19.41
C VAL A 363 -1.16 12.48 -18.62
N ILE A 364 -0.52 12.37 -17.45
CA ILE A 364 -0.76 11.28 -16.50
C ILE A 364 -1.55 11.78 -15.29
N TRP A 365 -2.42 10.91 -14.78
CA TRP A 365 -3.21 11.16 -13.57
C TRP A 365 -2.54 10.47 -12.39
N ALA A 366 -2.10 11.26 -11.41
CA ALA A 366 -1.55 10.77 -10.15
C ALA A 366 -2.15 11.58 -9.00
N SER A 367 -2.68 10.89 -7.98
CA SER A 367 -3.21 11.51 -6.76
C SER A 367 -4.22 12.65 -7.00
N GLY A 368 -5.12 12.48 -7.98
CA GLY A 368 -6.19 13.42 -8.26
C GLY A 368 -5.77 14.75 -8.92
N ARG A 369 -4.53 14.88 -9.42
CA ARG A 369 -4.09 16.04 -10.21
C ARG A 369 -3.49 15.61 -11.56
N GLN A 370 -3.69 16.46 -12.58
CA GLN A 370 -3.02 16.34 -13.87
C GLN A 370 -1.59 16.84 -13.78
N ILE A 371 -0.62 16.01 -14.18
CA ILE A 371 0.79 16.39 -14.26
C ILE A 371 1.20 16.41 -15.75
N PRO A 372 1.53 17.58 -16.32
CA PRO A 372 2.04 17.66 -17.69
C PRO A 372 3.50 17.18 -17.73
N ILE A 373 3.83 16.32 -18.71
CA ILE A 373 5.21 15.86 -18.94
C ILE A 373 5.99 17.00 -19.62
N PRO A 374 7.08 17.52 -19.02
CA PRO A 374 7.85 18.61 -19.62
C PRO A 374 8.57 18.16 -20.90
N LYS A 375 8.55 19.00 -21.94
CA LYS A 375 9.32 18.78 -23.18
C LYS A 375 10.81 18.88 -22.85
N LEU A 376 11.52 17.75 -22.90
CA LEU A 376 12.98 17.74 -22.82
C LEU A 376 13.54 18.49 -24.04
N LYS A 377 14.26 19.58 -23.79
CA LYS A 377 15.09 20.21 -24.83
C LYS A 377 16.30 19.31 -25.10
N PRO A 378 16.70 19.09 -26.36
CA PRO A 378 17.94 18.38 -26.65
C PRO A 378 19.12 19.23 -26.16
N VAL A 379 20.02 18.59 -25.39
CA VAL A 379 21.30 19.16 -24.98
C VAL A 379 22.23 19.10 -26.19
N GLN A 380 22.79 20.25 -26.60
CA GLN A 380 23.90 20.34 -27.55
C GLN A 380 25.23 20.11 -26.83
#